data_AF-A0A963LNW3-F1
#
_entry.id   AF-A0A963LNW3-F1
#
_cell.length_a   1.000
_cell.length_b   1.000
_cell.length_c   1.000
_cell.angle_alpha   90.00
_cell.angle_beta   90.00
_cell.angle_gamma   90.00
#
_symmetry.space_group_name_H-M   'P 1'
#
loop_
_entity.id
_entity.type
_entity.pdbx_description
1 polymer ?
#
loop_
_entity_poly.entity_id
_entity_poly.type
_entity_poly.pdbx_seq_one_letter_code
_entity_poly.pdbx_strand_id
1 'polypeptide(L)'
;MQAYLARIAALNPGYNAIVSLRPEAELLAEADACDAELARGQSRGWMHGMPQAIKDLANAAGLPTTLGSPLMKHFVASEDGLMTARMKAAGCIVIGKTNTPEFGLGSHSFNEVFGTTVNAYDPARAAGGSSGGAAVALALRLLPVADGSDFMGSLRNPAAWNNIFGFRPSQGRVPMWPAQDVWISQLGTEGPMGRSVRDVARLLDTQAGWSPHSPLSIAASADATRAVGSMDLKKCRIGWLGDLQGYLPMEPGIVPL
;
A
#
# COMPACT_ATOMS: atom_id res chain seq x y z
N MET A 1 -4.45 -18.64 -1.38
CA MET A 1 -5.65 -17.80 -1.22
C MET A 1 -6.46 -18.11 0.04
N GLN A 2 -6.98 -19.34 0.20
CA GLN A 2 -7.86 -19.75 1.32
C GLN A 2 -7.41 -19.27 2.72
N ALA A 3 -6.13 -19.46 3.08
CA ALA A 3 -5.62 -19.04 4.39
C ALA A 3 -5.76 -17.52 4.65
N TYR A 4 -5.60 -16.68 3.63
CA TYR A 4 -5.78 -15.24 3.76
C TYR A 4 -7.26 -14.88 3.87
N LEU A 5 -8.13 -15.48 3.05
CA LEU A 5 -9.58 -15.22 3.12
C LEU A 5 -10.17 -15.64 4.46
N ALA A 6 -9.81 -16.81 4.98
CA ALA A 6 -10.22 -17.26 6.31
C ALA A 6 -9.78 -16.28 7.41
N ARG A 7 -8.57 -15.73 7.31
CA ARG A 7 -8.05 -14.75 8.25
C ARG A 7 -8.73 -13.39 8.13
N ILE A 8 -9.04 -12.96 6.90
CA ILE A 8 -9.82 -11.75 6.62
C ILE A 8 -11.21 -11.87 7.24
N ALA A 9 -11.90 -12.99 7.01
CA ALA A 9 -13.22 -13.24 7.59
C ALA A 9 -13.19 -13.20 9.14
N ALA A 10 -12.15 -13.75 9.75
CA ALA A 10 -12.03 -13.79 11.20
C ALA A 10 -11.70 -12.44 11.85
N LEU A 11 -10.87 -11.61 11.21
CA LEU A 11 -10.32 -10.40 11.84
C LEU A 11 -10.89 -9.10 11.27
N ASN A 12 -11.02 -8.98 9.95
CA ASN A 12 -11.35 -7.71 9.29
C ASN A 12 -12.65 -7.05 9.80
N PRO A 13 -13.72 -7.77 10.19
CA PRO A 13 -14.92 -7.15 10.75
C PRO A 13 -14.65 -6.27 11.99
N GLY A 14 -13.62 -6.60 12.79
CA GLY A 14 -13.25 -5.82 13.97
C GLY A 14 -12.31 -4.64 13.70
N TYR A 15 -11.70 -4.58 12.51
CA TYR A 15 -10.67 -3.59 12.18
C TYR A 15 -11.01 -2.70 10.99
N ASN A 16 -11.91 -3.14 10.11
CA ASN A 16 -12.37 -2.41 8.93
C ASN A 16 -11.21 -1.92 8.04
N ALA A 17 -10.26 -2.82 7.76
CA ALA A 17 -9.03 -2.50 7.04
C ALA A 17 -9.18 -2.73 5.53
N ILE A 18 -9.79 -3.85 5.14
CA ILE A 18 -10.13 -4.21 3.76
C ILE A 18 -11.62 -3.92 3.53
N VAL A 19 -11.91 -3.17 2.49
CA VAL A 19 -13.26 -2.75 2.07
C VAL A 19 -13.49 -3.19 0.63
N SER A 20 -14.75 -3.22 0.18
CA SER A 20 -15.09 -3.65 -1.19
C SER A 20 -14.48 -5.02 -1.56
N LEU A 21 -14.48 -5.97 -0.61
CA LEU A 21 -13.97 -7.32 -0.81
C LEU A 21 -14.80 -8.06 -1.86
N ARG A 22 -14.13 -8.73 -2.79
CA ARG A 22 -14.76 -9.54 -3.84
C ARG A 22 -15.32 -10.85 -3.29
N PRO A 23 -16.28 -11.48 -4.00
CA PRO A 23 -16.81 -12.78 -3.61
C PRO A 23 -15.72 -13.85 -3.51
N GLU A 24 -15.72 -14.60 -2.41
CA GLU A 24 -14.71 -15.63 -2.14
C GLU A 24 -14.62 -16.68 -3.24
N ALA A 25 -15.76 -17.11 -3.80
CA ALA A 25 -15.79 -18.11 -4.87
C ALA A 25 -15.00 -17.67 -6.12
N GLU A 26 -15.08 -16.39 -6.51
CA GLU A 26 -14.30 -15.86 -7.63
C GLU A 26 -12.80 -15.84 -7.33
N LEU A 27 -12.43 -15.43 -6.12
CA LEU A 27 -11.04 -15.36 -5.68
C LEU A 27 -10.38 -16.73 -5.60
N LEU A 28 -11.15 -17.75 -5.19
CA LEU A 28 -10.69 -19.14 -5.19
C LEU A 28 -10.53 -19.68 -6.61
N ALA A 29 -11.47 -19.40 -7.52
CA ALA A 29 -11.34 -19.80 -8.92
C ALA A 29 -10.11 -19.17 -9.61
N GLU A 30 -9.81 -17.89 -9.33
CA GLU A 30 -8.59 -17.25 -9.84
C GLU A 30 -7.31 -17.84 -9.24
N ALA A 31 -7.35 -18.25 -7.97
CA ALA A 31 -6.24 -18.93 -7.33
C ALA A 31 -6.00 -20.32 -7.93
N ASP A 32 -7.07 -21.09 -8.19
CA ASP A 32 -6.98 -22.39 -8.86
C ASP A 32 -6.41 -22.25 -10.28
N ALA A 33 -6.76 -21.17 -10.99
CA ALA A 33 -6.17 -20.86 -12.30
C ALA A 33 -4.66 -20.58 -12.21
N CYS A 34 -4.22 -19.85 -11.17
CA CYS A 34 -2.79 -19.63 -10.89
C CYS A 34 -2.08 -20.97 -10.58
N ASP A 35 -2.67 -21.82 -9.75
CA ASP A 35 -2.12 -23.15 -9.43
C ASP A 35 -1.98 -24.02 -10.69
N ALA A 36 -2.97 -24.00 -11.59
CA ALA A 36 -2.92 -24.70 -12.86
C ALA A 36 -1.84 -24.16 -13.81
N GLU A 37 -1.54 -22.86 -13.78
CA GLU A 37 -0.43 -22.26 -14.51
C GLU A 37 0.92 -22.74 -13.96
N LEU A 38 1.11 -22.70 -12.64
CA LEU A 38 2.33 -23.18 -12.00
C LEU A 38 2.58 -24.67 -12.27
N ALA A 39 1.53 -25.50 -12.26
CA ALA A 39 1.63 -26.92 -12.61
C ALA A 39 2.14 -27.15 -14.05
N ARG A 40 1.95 -26.18 -14.94
CA ARG A 40 2.50 -26.16 -16.31
C ARG A 40 3.85 -25.44 -16.43
N GLY A 41 4.45 -25.02 -15.31
CA GLY A 41 5.69 -24.24 -15.28
C GLY A 41 5.52 -22.77 -15.69
N GLN A 42 4.30 -22.25 -15.72
CA GLN A 42 3.99 -20.86 -16.08
C GLN A 42 3.87 -20.02 -14.81
N SER A 43 4.85 -19.14 -14.55
CA SER A 43 4.79 -18.15 -13.47
C SER A 43 4.57 -16.76 -14.03
N ARG A 44 3.68 -16.00 -13.39
CA ARG A 44 3.41 -14.58 -13.69
C ARG A 44 4.37 -13.62 -12.98
N GLY A 45 5.28 -14.14 -12.16
CA GLY A 45 6.21 -13.35 -11.35
C GLY A 45 6.09 -13.62 -9.86
N TRP A 46 6.75 -12.80 -9.06
CA TRP A 46 6.87 -13.04 -7.62
C TRP A 46 5.55 -12.85 -6.85
N MET A 47 4.55 -12.17 -7.43
CA MET A 47 3.23 -12.02 -6.81
C MET A 47 2.20 -13.05 -7.31
N HIS A 48 2.63 -14.06 -8.07
CA HIS A 48 1.73 -15.07 -8.64
C HIS A 48 0.81 -15.70 -7.58
N GLY A 49 -0.51 -15.50 -7.75
CA GLY A 49 -1.54 -16.01 -6.84
C GLY A 49 -1.64 -15.29 -5.48
N MET A 50 -0.85 -14.23 -5.26
CA MET A 50 -0.89 -13.47 -4.00
C MET A 50 -2.16 -12.62 -3.91
N PRO A 51 -2.88 -12.61 -2.78
CA PRO A 51 -3.98 -11.67 -2.57
C PRO A 51 -3.45 -10.26 -2.38
N GLN A 52 -4.03 -9.29 -3.09
CA GLN A 52 -3.72 -7.86 -2.97
C GLN A 52 -5.01 -7.05 -2.82
N ALA A 53 -5.07 -6.13 -1.85
CA ALA A 53 -6.15 -5.14 -1.79
C ALA A 53 -5.56 -3.76 -2.04
N ILE A 54 -6.09 -3.07 -3.06
CA ILE A 54 -5.56 -1.81 -3.56
C ILE A 54 -6.06 -0.65 -2.70
N LYS A 55 -5.21 0.29 -2.29
CA LYS A 55 -5.67 1.48 -1.55
C LYS A 55 -6.81 2.15 -2.30
N ASP A 56 -7.89 2.52 -1.61
CA ASP A 56 -9.09 3.06 -2.26
C ASP A 56 -8.94 4.49 -2.81
N LEU A 57 -7.69 4.90 -3.08
CA LEU A 57 -7.31 6.07 -3.86
C LEU A 57 -6.73 5.71 -5.24
N ALA A 58 -6.45 4.44 -5.48
CA ALA A 58 -5.95 3.92 -6.74
C ALA A 58 -6.99 3.04 -7.42
N ASN A 59 -7.01 3.12 -8.75
CA ASN A 59 -7.95 2.39 -9.57
C ASN A 59 -7.61 0.91 -9.64
N ALA A 60 -8.64 0.08 -9.50
CA ALA A 60 -8.62 -1.34 -9.81
C ALA A 60 -9.84 -1.65 -10.68
N ALA A 61 -9.60 -2.05 -11.93
CA ALA A 61 -10.66 -2.25 -12.92
C ALA A 61 -11.74 -3.20 -12.41
N GLY A 62 -13.00 -2.81 -12.56
CA GLY A 62 -14.17 -3.57 -12.11
C GLY A 62 -14.49 -3.43 -10.61
N LEU A 63 -13.66 -2.73 -9.83
CA LEU A 63 -13.92 -2.45 -8.42
C LEU A 63 -14.31 -0.98 -8.19
N PRO A 64 -15.07 -0.70 -7.11
CA PRO A 64 -15.26 0.67 -6.66
C PRO A 64 -13.91 1.34 -6.35
N THR A 65 -13.75 2.59 -6.78
CA THR A 65 -12.71 3.50 -6.28
C THR A 65 -13.42 4.68 -5.64
N THR A 66 -13.77 4.55 -4.37
CA THR A 66 -14.66 5.52 -3.72
C THR A 66 -13.93 6.72 -3.17
N LEU A 67 -12.60 6.71 -3.15
CA LEU A 67 -11.79 7.75 -2.52
C LEU A 67 -12.18 8.00 -1.04
N GLY A 68 -12.88 7.07 -0.38
CA GLY A 68 -13.50 7.30 0.91
C GLY A 68 -14.54 8.43 0.91
N SER A 69 -15.09 8.83 -0.23
CA SER A 69 -16.03 9.95 -0.35
C SER A 69 -17.44 9.47 -0.73
N PRO A 70 -18.51 9.97 -0.08
CA PRO A 70 -19.88 9.75 -0.54
C PRO A 70 -20.10 10.14 -2.00
N LEU A 71 -19.38 11.14 -2.51
CA LEU A 71 -19.46 11.61 -3.90
C LEU A 71 -19.04 10.54 -4.91
N MET A 72 -18.11 9.68 -4.51
CA MET A 72 -17.46 8.69 -5.37
C MET A 72 -17.87 7.26 -4.99
N LYS A 73 -18.77 7.07 -4.02
CA LYS A 73 -19.28 5.78 -3.52
C LYS A 73 -19.66 4.79 -4.63
N HIS A 74 -20.20 5.30 -5.73
CA HIS A 74 -20.70 4.50 -6.86
C HIS A 74 -19.77 4.50 -8.08
N PHE A 75 -18.61 5.14 -7.98
CA PHE A 75 -17.62 5.14 -9.05
C PHE A 75 -16.90 3.79 -9.11
N VAL A 76 -17.10 3.07 -10.21
CA VAL A 76 -16.40 1.81 -10.53
C VAL A 76 -15.36 2.10 -11.60
N ALA A 77 -14.10 1.76 -11.33
CA ALA A 77 -13.01 2.04 -12.26
C ALA A 77 -13.14 1.13 -13.50
N SER A 78 -13.08 1.72 -14.69
CA SER A 78 -13.08 0.98 -15.96
C SER A 78 -11.71 0.41 -16.32
N GLU A 79 -10.64 0.98 -15.78
CA GLU A 79 -9.26 0.57 -16.01
C GLU A 79 -8.46 0.54 -14.71
N ASP A 80 -7.36 -0.21 -14.72
CA ASP A 80 -6.43 -0.23 -13.60
C ASP A 80 -5.59 1.05 -13.57
N GLY A 81 -5.30 1.53 -12.36
CA GLY A 81 -4.20 2.48 -12.19
C GLY A 81 -2.86 1.84 -12.53
N LEU A 82 -1.85 2.63 -12.89
CA LEU A 82 -0.56 2.13 -13.35
C LEU A 82 0.12 1.20 -12.33
N MET A 83 0.12 1.56 -11.04
CA MET A 83 0.64 0.70 -9.98
C MET A 83 -0.14 -0.62 -9.87
N THR A 84 -1.47 -0.55 -9.92
CA THR A 84 -2.34 -1.75 -9.91
C THR A 84 -2.05 -2.66 -11.09
N ALA A 85 -1.96 -2.11 -12.30
CA ALA A 85 -1.66 -2.86 -13.51
C ALA A 85 -0.31 -3.58 -13.41
N ARG A 86 0.72 -2.91 -12.86
CA ARG A 86 2.04 -3.53 -12.62
C ARG A 86 1.99 -4.67 -11.60
N MET A 87 1.26 -4.51 -10.50
CA MET A 87 1.10 -5.57 -9.50
C MET A 87 0.32 -6.77 -10.05
N LYS A 88 -0.74 -6.54 -10.84
CA LYS A 88 -1.47 -7.60 -11.56
C LYS A 88 -0.58 -8.32 -12.57
N ALA A 89 0.24 -7.58 -13.32
CA ALA A 89 1.20 -8.14 -14.26
C ALA A 89 2.27 -9.00 -13.56
N ALA A 90 2.63 -8.69 -12.30
CA ALA A 90 3.48 -9.54 -11.47
C ALA A 90 2.76 -10.76 -10.86
N GLY A 91 1.45 -10.91 -11.12
CA GLY A 91 0.66 -12.09 -10.85
C GLY A 91 -0.30 -12.01 -9.66
N CYS A 92 -0.48 -10.84 -9.04
CA CYS A 92 -1.38 -10.75 -7.89
C CYS A 92 -2.86 -10.91 -8.30
N ILE A 93 -3.65 -11.42 -7.38
CA ILE A 93 -5.12 -11.48 -7.45
C ILE A 93 -5.64 -10.29 -6.63
N VAL A 94 -6.31 -9.34 -7.29
CA VAL A 94 -6.91 -8.21 -6.57
C VAL A 94 -8.18 -8.69 -5.87
N ILE A 95 -8.16 -8.68 -4.54
CA ILE A 95 -9.22 -9.22 -3.69
C ILE A 95 -10.24 -8.16 -3.24
N GLY A 96 -9.88 -6.88 -3.31
CA GLY A 96 -10.70 -5.78 -2.80
C GLY A 96 -9.89 -4.49 -2.70
N LYS A 97 -10.32 -3.58 -1.82
CA LYS A 97 -9.66 -2.29 -1.57
C LYS A 97 -9.23 -2.15 -0.12
N THR A 98 -8.29 -1.28 0.20
CA THR A 98 -7.97 -0.92 1.59
C THR A 98 -8.52 0.46 1.94
N ASN A 99 -9.03 0.59 3.17
CA ASN A 99 -9.73 1.80 3.62
C ASN A 99 -8.78 3.00 3.77
N THR A 100 -9.33 4.21 3.57
CA THR A 100 -8.61 5.49 3.48
C THR A 100 -9.47 6.59 4.11
N PRO A 101 -8.92 7.71 4.59
CA PRO A 101 -9.73 8.92 4.73
C PRO A 101 -10.18 9.45 3.37
N GLU A 102 -11.22 10.26 3.41
CA GLU A 102 -11.78 10.92 2.23
C GLU A 102 -10.70 11.69 1.44
N PHE A 103 -10.60 11.41 0.13
CA PHE A 103 -9.58 11.90 -0.80
C PHE A 103 -8.12 11.67 -0.37
N GLY A 104 -7.89 10.81 0.62
CA GLY A 104 -6.57 10.64 1.22
C GLY A 104 -6.13 11.80 2.11
N LEU A 105 -7.04 12.71 2.44
CA LEU A 105 -6.81 13.89 3.27
C LEU A 105 -7.08 13.55 4.74
N GLY A 106 -6.00 13.41 5.51
CA GLY A 106 -6.08 13.13 6.94
C GLY A 106 -5.00 12.15 7.41
N SER A 107 -4.61 12.29 8.67
CA SER A 107 -3.59 11.44 9.32
C SER A 107 -4.18 10.18 9.97
N HIS A 108 -5.49 9.94 9.80
CA HIS A 108 -6.23 8.80 10.33
C HIS A 108 -7.20 8.29 9.26
N SER A 109 -7.37 6.96 9.15
CA SER A 109 -8.26 6.35 8.16
C SER A 109 -9.68 6.17 8.69
N PHE A 110 -10.52 7.16 8.47
CA PHE A 110 -11.98 7.09 8.66
C PHE A 110 -12.69 7.85 7.55
N ASN A 111 -13.89 7.41 7.19
CA ASN A 111 -14.75 8.11 6.25
C ASN A 111 -16.23 7.70 6.40
N GLU A 112 -17.13 8.43 5.75
CA GLU A 112 -18.58 8.16 5.81
C GLU A 112 -19.03 6.94 5.00
N VAL A 113 -18.24 6.47 4.03
CA VAL A 113 -18.59 5.33 3.16
C VAL A 113 -18.42 4.00 3.89
N PHE A 114 -17.29 3.83 4.59
CA PHE A 114 -16.89 2.58 5.21
C PHE A 114 -16.69 2.67 6.73
N GLY A 115 -16.65 3.87 7.31
CA GLY A 115 -16.33 4.07 8.71
C GLY A 115 -14.82 4.05 9.00
N THR A 116 -14.50 3.85 10.27
CA THR A 116 -13.13 3.97 10.81
C THR A 116 -12.36 2.66 10.73
N THR A 117 -11.09 2.73 10.32
CA THR A 117 -10.09 1.67 10.56
C THR A 117 -9.40 1.91 11.89
N VAL A 118 -9.33 0.89 12.73
CA VAL A 118 -8.67 0.95 14.04
C VAL A 118 -7.30 0.27 14.02
N ASN A 119 -6.42 0.62 14.97
CA ASN A 119 -5.04 0.15 15.01
C ASN A 119 -4.92 -1.36 15.23
N ALA A 120 -3.95 -2.01 14.59
CA ALA A 120 -3.71 -3.46 14.70
C ALA A 120 -3.26 -3.95 16.08
N TYR A 121 -2.65 -3.08 16.90
CA TYR A 121 -2.13 -3.40 18.23
C TYR A 121 -3.13 -3.05 19.35
N ASP A 122 -3.87 -1.97 19.19
CA ASP A 122 -4.87 -1.50 20.15
C ASP A 122 -6.06 -0.88 19.41
N PRO A 123 -7.20 -1.59 19.28
CA PRO A 123 -8.38 -1.09 18.59
C PRO A 123 -8.96 0.22 19.15
N ALA A 124 -8.56 0.67 20.34
CA ALA A 124 -8.94 1.98 20.89
C ALA A 124 -8.07 3.13 20.37
N ARG A 125 -7.04 2.85 19.56
CA ARG A 125 -6.09 3.83 19.02
C ARG A 125 -6.28 3.98 17.51
N ALA A 126 -5.77 5.09 16.97
CA ALA A 126 -5.87 5.33 15.55
C ALA A 126 -4.96 4.37 14.74
N ALA A 127 -5.41 3.97 13.56
CA ALA A 127 -4.59 3.19 12.62
C ALA A 127 -3.48 4.02 11.95
N GLY A 128 -3.44 5.33 12.17
CA GLY A 128 -2.72 6.27 11.29
C GLY A 128 -3.39 6.39 9.92
N GLY A 129 -2.76 7.16 9.03
CA GLY A 129 -3.35 7.47 7.74
C GLY A 129 -2.45 8.34 6.86
N SER A 130 -2.77 8.51 5.59
CA SER A 130 -4.03 8.07 4.95
C SER A 130 -4.09 6.59 4.51
N SER A 131 -2.98 5.86 4.52
CA SER A 131 -2.96 4.42 4.15
C SER A 131 -3.16 3.49 5.36
N GLY A 132 -4.04 3.85 6.31
CA GLY A 132 -4.26 3.09 7.55
C GLY A 132 -4.85 1.70 7.32
N GLY A 133 -5.82 1.56 6.40
CA GLY A 133 -6.37 0.24 6.02
C GLY A 133 -5.29 -0.71 5.51
N ALA A 134 -4.39 -0.22 4.66
CA ALA A 134 -3.26 -0.99 4.14
C ALA A 134 -2.30 -1.43 5.27
N ALA A 135 -1.93 -0.51 6.17
CA ALA A 135 -1.02 -0.82 7.26
C ALA A 135 -1.60 -1.84 8.25
N VAL A 136 -2.86 -1.68 8.64
CA VAL A 136 -3.56 -2.60 9.55
C VAL A 136 -3.74 -3.97 8.90
N ALA A 137 -4.16 -4.02 7.62
CA ALA A 137 -4.27 -5.26 6.87
C ALA A 137 -2.92 -6.01 6.83
N LEU A 138 -1.82 -5.30 6.63
CA LEU A 138 -0.49 -5.89 6.58
C LEU A 138 0.00 -6.38 7.95
N ALA A 139 -0.17 -5.57 9.00
CA ALA A 139 0.21 -5.89 10.38
C ALA A 139 -0.55 -7.11 10.91
N LEU A 140 -1.85 -7.19 10.63
CA LEU A 140 -2.70 -8.33 10.97
C LEU A 140 -2.51 -9.52 10.03
N ARG A 141 -1.64 -9.44 9.02
CA ARG A 141 -1.39 -10.51 8.03
C ARG A 141 -2.61 -10.90 7.19
N LEU A 142 -3.47 -9.92 6.91
CA LEU A 142 -4.56 -10.03 5.94
C LEU A 142 -4.04 -9.94 4.51
N LEU A 143 -2.87 -9.33 4.32
CA LEU A 143 -2.15 -9.26 3.05
C LEU A 143 -0.66 -9.66 3.24
N PRO A 144 0.01 -10.18 2.19
CA PRO A 144 1.44 -10.46 2.22
C PRO A 144 2.28 -9.17 2.19
N VAL A 145 1.87 -8.22 1.36
CA VAL A 145 2.41 -6.86 1.20
C VAL A 145 1.24 -5.90 0.99
N ALA A 146 1.47 -4.60 1.05
CA ALA A 146 0.41 -3.63 0.79
C ALA A 146 0.94 -2.43 -0.02
N ASP A 147 0.09 -1.90 -0.88
CA ASP A 147 0.34 -0.61 -1.52
C ASP A 147 -0.23 0.55 -0.68
N GLY A 148 0.16 1.76 -1.04
CA GLY A 148 -0.49 2.96 -0.57
C GLY A 148 0.02 4.18 -1.30
N SER A 149 -0.23 5.34 -0.70
CA SER A 149 0.26 6.61 -1.19
C SER A 149 0.67 7.52 -0.04
N ASP A 150 1.64 8.39 -0.30
CA ASP A 150 2.20 9.35 0.64
C ASP A 150 2.22 10.73 -0.02
N PHE A 151 1.56 11.71 0.61
CA PHE A 151 1.71 13.12 0.25
C PHE A 151 2.58 13.83 1.30
N MET A 152 2.20 13.71 2.58
CA MET A 152 2.90 14.29 3.73
C MET A 152 3.04 13.29 4.90
N GLY A 153 3.23 12.00 4.60
CA GLY A 153 3.44 10.95 5.61
C GLY A 153 2.57 9.71 5.45
N SER A 154 1.65 9.68 4.50
CA SER A 154 0.61 8.64 4.42
C SER A 154 1.08 7.21 4.11
N LEU A 155 2.36 6.98 3.81
CA LEU A 155 2.95 5.63 3.86
C LEU A 155 3.70 5.39 5.18
N ARG A 156 4.43 6.40 5.65
CA ARG A 156 5.34 6.31 6.82
C ARG A 156 4.59 6.32 8.16
N ASN A 157 3.62 7.21 8.30
CA ASN A 157 2.81 7.40 9.50
C ASN A 157 1.99 6.14 9.86
N PRO A 158 1.09 5.62 9.00
CA PRO A 158 0.34 4.41 9.34
C PRO A 158 1.25 3.19 9.52
N ALA A 159 2.38 3.13 8.82
CA ALA A 159 3.34 2.05 9.02
C ALA A 159 3.99 2.07 10.42
N ALA A 160 4.41 3.25 10.88
CA ALA A 160 4.97 3.43 12.23
C ALA A 160 3.96 3.05 13.33
N TRP A 161 2.69 3.45 13.16
CA TRP A 161 1.64 3.17 14.15
C TRP A 161 1.24 1.70 14.22
N ASN A 162 1.55 0.91 13.18
CA ASN A 162 1.21 -0.52 13.12
C ASN A 162 2.46 -1.41 13.02
N ASN A 163 3.64 -0.90 13.42
CA ASN A 163 4.90 -1.65 13.50
C ASN A 163 5.21 -2.47 12.23
N ILE A 164 5.12 -1.81 11.08
CA ILE A 164 5.50 -2.36 9.77
C ILE A 164 6.42 -1.36 9.05
N PHE A 165 6.96 -1.76 7.91
CA PHE A 165 7.78 -0.88 7.08
C PHE A 165 6.92 -0.24 5.99
N GLY A 166 6.94 1.09 5.91
CA GLY A 166 6.38 1.85 4.80
C GLY A 166 7.46 2.71 4.15
N PHE A 167 7.52 2.72 2.82
CA PHE A 167 8.56 3.45 2.10
C PHE A 167 7.94 4.44 1.13
N ARG A 168 8.20 5.72 1.36
CA ARG A 168 7.89 6.79 0.41
C ARG A 168 9.05 6.89 -0.59
N PRO A 169 8.89 6.46 -1.85
CA PRO A 169 9.96 6.58 -2.83
C PRO A 169 10.15 8.03 -3.27
N SER A 170 11.25 8.31 -3.98
CA SER A 170 11.45 9.59 -4.66
C SER A 170 10.28 9.90 -5.59
N GLN A 171 9.89 11.17 -5.67
CA GLN A 171 8.85 11.63 -6.59
C GLN A 171 9.14 11.15 -8.02
N GLY A 172 8.13 10.59 -8.70
CA GLY A 172 8.27 10.06 -10.06
C GLY A 172 8.81 8.64 -10.17
N ARG A 173 9.27 8.03 -9.07
CA ARG A 173 9.74 6.63 -9.04
C ARG A 173 8.58 5.64 -9.26
N VAL A 174 7.47 5.88 -8.58
CA VAL A 174 6.19 5.18 -8.77
C VAL A 174 5.18 6.23 -9.24
N PRO A 175 5.11 6.49 -10.56
CA PRO A 175 4.19 7.48 -11.11
C PRO A 175 2.74 7.00 -10.97
N MET A 176 1.86 7.92 -10.55
CA MET A 176 0.42 7.70 -10.51
C MET A 176 -0.19 7.98 -11.89
N TRP A 177 -1.03 7.06 -12.37
CA TRP A 177 -1.87 7.27 -13.54
C TRP A 177 -3.12 6.39 -13.47
N PRO A 178 -4.32 6.87 -13.82
CA PRO A 178 -4.65 8.27 -14.12
C PRO A 178 -4.45 9.17 -12.89
N ALA A 179 -3.89 10.36 -13.09
CA ALA A 179 -3.65 11.33 -12.02
C ALA A 179 -4.76 12.38 -11.98
N GLN A 180 -5.24 12.71 -10.78
CA GLN A 180 -6.29 13.73 -10.58
C GLN A 180 -5.77 15.15 -10.86
N ASP A 181 -4.51 15.43 -10.55
CA ASP A 181 -3.83 16.71 -10.75
C ASP A 181 -2.33 16.44 -10.99
N VAL A 182 -1.76 17.05 -12.02
CA VAL A 182 -0.33 16.95 -12.39
C VAL A 182 0.41 18.28 -12.32
N TRP A 183 -0.24 19.36 -11.88
CA TRP A 183 0.29 20.72 -11.93
C TRP A 183 0.53 21.33 -10.55
N ILE A 184 -0.41 21.17 -9.60
CA ILE A 184 -0.35 21.85 -8.30
C ILE A 184 0.02 20.84 -7.20
N SER A 185 -0.73 19.75 -7.10
CA SER A 185 -0.63 18.77 -6.01
C SER A 185 0.41 17.68 -6.26
N GLN A 186 1.67 18.06 -6.52
CA GLN A 186 2.68 17.13 -7.01
C GLN A 186 3.44 16.33 -5.93
N LEU A 187 3.24 16.62 -4.63
CA LEU A 187 3.96 15.91 -3.55
C LEU A 187 3.51 14.45 -3.35
N GLY A 188 2.40 14.04 -3.96
CA GLY A 188 1.91 12.67 -3.87
C GLY A 188 2.83 11.67 -4.57
N THR A 189 3.12 10.55 -3.91
CA THR A 189 3.70 9.36 -4.55
C THR A 189 2.98 8.12 -4.08
N GLU A 190 2.79 7.16 -4.96
CA GLU A 190 2.44 5.80 -4.58
C GLU A 190 3.68 5.07 -4.06
N GLY A 191 3.48 3.98 -3.33
CA GLY A 191 4.60 3.20 -2.83
C GLY A 191 4.22 1.98 -2.00
N PRO A 192 5.24 1.23 -1.56
CA PRO A 192 5.05 -0.07 -0.92
C PRO A 192 5.06 0.01 0.61
N MET A 193 4.41 -0.99 1.19
CA MET A 193 4.57 -1.41 2.58
C MET A 193 4.86 -2.92 2.66
N GLY A 194 5.65 -3.31 3.67
CA GLY A 194 6.06 -4.69 3.91
C GLY A 194 6.26 -4.97 5.40
N ARG A 195 6.26 -6.24 5.79
CA ARG A 195 6.67 -6.66 7.15
C ARG A 195 8.19 -6.86 7.26
N SER A 196 8.89 -6.76 6.15
CA SER A 196 10.35 -6.75 6.08
C SER A 196 10.82 -5.75 5.03
N VAL A 197 12.05 -5.25 5.18
CA VAL A 197 12.71 -4.39 4.17
C VAL A 197 12.81 -5.09 2.81
N ARG A 198 12.97 -6.42 2.81
CA ARG A 198 13.02 -7.23 1.58
C ARG A 198 11.68 -7.17 0.83
N ASP A 199 10.56 -7.29 1.53
CA ASP A 199 9.23 -7.23 0.91
C ASP A 199 8.94 -5.84 0.36
N VAL A 200 9.31 -4.80 1.11
CA VAL A 200 9.21 -3.40 0.65
C VAL A 200 10.00 -3.21 -0.64
N ALA A 201 11.24 -3.70 -0.71
CA ALA A 201 12.07 -3.57 -1.91
C ALA A 201 11.52 -4.36 -3.10
N ARG A 202 11.03 -5.59 -2.88
CA ARG A 202 10.39 -6.41 -3.93
C ARG A 202 9.15 -5.75 -4.51
N LEU A 203 8.30 -5.20 -3.64
CA LEU A 203 7.11 -4.48 -4.06
C LEU A 203 7.47 -3.16 -4.75
N LEU A 204 8.48 -2.43 -4.26
CA LEU A 204 8.97 -1.23 -4.94
C LEU A 204 9.41 -1.53 -6.38
N ASP A 205 10.20 -2.58 -6.60
CA ASP A 205 10.66 -2.97 -7.93
C ASP A 205 9.49 -3.33 -8.87
N THR A 206 8.37 -3.78 -8.31
CA THR A 206 7.15 -4.07 -9.09
C THR A 206 6.41 -2.80 -9.44
N GLN A 207 6.24 -1.90 -8.47
CA GLN A 207 5.45 -0.69 -8.62
C GLN A 207 6.20 0.37 -9.43
N ALA A 208 7.52 0.43 -9.31
CA ALA A 208 8.36 1.45 -9.92
C ALA A 208 8.52 1.27 -11.43
N GLY A 209 8.87 2.37 -12.09
CA GLY A 209 9.21 2.36 -13.50
C GLY A 209 8.69 3.59 -14.22
N TRP A 210 9.37 3.94 -15.30
CA TRP A 210 9.03 5.08 -16.14
C TRP A 210 7.61 4.95 -16.73
N SER A 211 6.95 6.08 -16.94
CA SER A 211 5.69 6.16 -17.69
C SER A 211 5.63 7.46 -18.50
N PRO A 212 5.25 7.40 -19.79
CA PRO A 212 5.07 8.60 -20.61
C PRO A 212 3.89 9.45 -20.16
N HIS A 213 2.94 8.87 -19.40
CA HIS A 213 1.75 9.57 -18.92
C HIS A 213 2.01 10.46 -17.71
N SER A 214 3.20 10.40 -17.12
CA SER A 214 3.57 11.18 -15.93
C SER A 214 4.84 12.00 -16.21
N PRO A 215 4.74 13.33 -16.38
CA PRO A 215 5.87 14.18 -16.76
C PRO A 215 7.07 14.13 -15.80
N LEU A 216 6.81 13.85 -14.51
CA LEU A 216 7.83 13.77 -13.47
C LEU A 216 8.42 12.37 -13.32
N SER A 217 8.03 11.41 -14.16
CA SER A 217 8.47 10.03 -14.03
C SER A 217 9.97 9.87 -14.23
N ILE A 218 10.61 9.15 -13.31
CA ILE A 218 12.05 8.87 -13.36
C ILE A 218 12.32 7.75 -14.37
N ALA A 219 13.17 8.02 -15.35
CA ALA A 219 13.55 7.05 -16.38
C ALA A 219 14.53 5.96 -15.90
N ALA A 220 15.39 6.27 -14.92
CA ALA A 220 16.37 5.33 -14.38
C ALA A 220 15.66 4.12 -13.71
N SER A 221 16.28 2.94 -13.70
CA SER A 221 15.74 1.79 -12.94
C SER A 221 15.72 2.06 -11.42
N ALA A 222 14.87 1.34 -10.69
CA ALA A 222 14.79 1.42 -9.23
C ALA A 222 15.82 0.51 -8.53
N ASP A 223 16.07 -0.68 -9.09
CA ASP A 223 16.94 -1.76 -8.57
C ASP A 223 16.92 -1.87 -7.02
N ALA A 224 15.75 -1.76 -6.41
CA ALA A 224 15.58 -1.64 -4.97
C ALA A 224 16.02 -2.92 -4.25
N THR A 225 15.72 -4.09 -4.82
CA THR A 225 16.15 -5.37 -4.27
C THR A 225 17.67 -5.52 -4.21
N ARG A 226 18.41 -4.95 -5.17
CA ARG A 226 19.88 -4.95 -5.18
C ARG A 226 20.47 -4.07 -4.06
N ALA A 227 19.75 -3.03 -3.66
CA ALA A 227 20.15 -2.17 -2.55
C ALA A 227 20.00 -2.86 -1.18
N VAL A 228 19.17 -3.91 -1.07
CA VAL A 228 18.99 -4.65 0.18
C VAL A 228 20.18 -5.60 0.41
N GLY A 229 20.95 -5.33 1.47
CA GLY A 229 22.02 -6.23 1.95
C GLY A 229 23.43 -5.92 1.43
N SER A 230 23.62 -4.87 0.63
CA SER A 230 24.90 -4.54 0.00
C SER A 230 25.67 -3.38 0.65
N MET A 231 25.21 -2.87 1.80
CA MET A 231 25.76 -1.65 2.41
C MET A 231 26.71 -1.95 3.58
N ASP A 232 27.96 -1.50 3.47
CA ASP A 232 28.92 -1.48 4.58
C ASP A 232 28.61 -0.29 5.50
N LEU A 233 27.87 -0.57 6.59
CA LEU A 233 27.45 0.45 7.55
C LEU A 233 28.62 1.20 8.19
N LYS A 234 29.84 0.63 8.22
CA LYS A 234 31.03 1.32 8.76
C LYS A 234 31.48 2.49 7.87
N LYS A 235 31.07 2.50 6.60
CA LYS A 235 31.38 3.57 5.63
C LYS A 235 30.23 4.57 5.47
N CYS A 236 29.09 4.33 6.12
CA CYS A 236 27.95 5.22 6.06
C CYS A 236 28.16 6.44 6.96
N ARG A 237 27.83 7.62 6.43
CA ARG A 237 27.69 8.84 7.24
C ARG A 237 26.21 9.02 7.55
N ILE A 238 25.86 9.04 8.82
CA ILE A 238 24.48 9.18 9.29
C ILE A 238 24.35 10.56 9.94
N GLY A 239 23.43 11.37 9.42
CA GLY A 239 23.00 12.60 10.08
C GLY A 239 21.82 12.32 11.01
N TRP A 240 21.91 12.79 12.26
CA TRP A 240 20.84 12.65 13.26
C TRP A 240 20.27 14.03 13.58
N LEU A 241 19.00 14.25 13.24
CA LEU A 241 18.31 15.53 13.50
C LEU A 241 17.71 15.61 14.91
N GLY A 242 17.47 14.47 15.56
CA GLY A 242 16.83 14.41 16.88
C GLY A 242 15.48 15.15 16.91
N ASP A 243 15.30 15.98 17.94
CA ASP A 243 14.15 16.88 18.12
C ASP A 243 14.44 18.31 17.64
N LEU A 244 15.55 18.53 16.91
CA LEU A 244 16.03 19.85 16.50
C LEU A 244 16.17 20.84 17.68
N GLN A 245 16.77 20.39 18.79
CA GLN A 245 16.96 21.20 20.01
C GLN A 245 15.62 21.66 20.61
N GLY A 246 14.62 20.77 20.58
CA GLY A 246 13.27 21.03 21.07
C GLY A 246 12.36 21.78 20.09
N TYR A 247 12.79 22.06 18.85
CA TYR A 247 11.93 22.67 17.84
C TYR A 247 10.80 21.74 17.37
N LEU A 248 11.08 20.43 17.28
CA LEU A 248 10.07 19.42 16.98
C LEU A 248 9.60 18.77 18.28
N PRO A 249 8.34 18.94 18.71
CA PRO A 249 7.83 18.27 19.89
C PRO A 249 7.85 16.74 19.67
N MET A 250 8.42 16.02 20.63
CA MET A 250 8.50 14.56 20.63
C MET A 250 7.85 14.03 21.91
N GLU A 251 7.14 12.91 21.79
CA GLU A 251 6.59 12.19 22.95
C GLU A 251 7.72 11.69 23.87
N PRO A 252 7.52 11.68 25.21
CA PRO A 252 8.49 11.13 26.14
C PRO A 252 8.90 9.70 25.78
N GLY A 253 10.21 9.44 25.77
CA GLY A 253 10.75 8.12 25.48
C GLY A 253 11.04 7.82 24.00
N ILE A 254 10.70 8.70 23.05
CA ILE A 254 11.04 8.49 21.62
C ILE A 254 12.50 8.81 21.31
N VAL A 255 13.01 9.96 21.75
CA VAL A 255 14.40 10.37 21.49
C VAL A 255 15.45 9.44 22.12
N PRO A 256 15.21 8.86 23.32
CA PRO A 256 16.17 7.93 23.94
C PRO A 256 16.22 6.49 23.38
N LEU A 257 15.33 6.10 22.45
CA LEU A 257 15.34 4.78 21.80
C LEU A 257 16.55 4.62 20.86
#